data_AF-A0A954G1R5-F1
#
_entry.id   AF-A0A954G1R5-F1
#
_cell.length_a   1.000
_cell.length_b   1.000
_cell.length_c   1.000
_cell.angle_alpha   90.00
_cell.angle_beta   90.00
_cell.angle_gamma   90.00
#
_symmetry.space_group_name_H-M   'P 1'
#
loop_
_entity.id
_entity.type
_entity.pdbx_description
1 polymer ?
#
loop_
_entity_poly.entity_id
_entity_poly.type
_entity_poly.pdbx_seq_one_letter_code
_entity_poly.pdbx_strand_id
1 'polypeptide(L)' 'MKTIRFTCMILATCVLSVAQTELSAQDSTNYPTLGEVVRIDPGLDALIDKDARIEVLSSGFDWSEGPVWMG' A
#
# COMPACT_ATOMS: atom_id res chain seq x y z
N MET A 1 0.65 -5.71 49.55
CA MET A 1 0.38 -6.65 48.44
C MET A 1 -0.72 -6.18 47.49
N LYS A 2 -1.84 -5.59 47.95
CA LYS A 2 -2.94 -5.11 47.08
C LYS A 2 -2.56 -3.88 46.26
N THR A 3 -1.89 -2.88 46.86
CA THR A 3 -1.41 -1.65 46.20
C THR A 3 -0.41 -1.89 45.07
N ILE A 4 0.56 -2.79 45.27
CA ILE A 4 1.55 -3.16 44.24
C ILE A 4 0.88 -3.79 43.01
N ARG A 5 -0.17 -4.60 43.21
CA ARG A 5 -0.94 -5.21 42.12
C ARG A 5 -1.72 -4.18 41.31
N PHE A 6 -2.32 -3.20 41.96
CA PHE A 6 -3.02 -2.10 41.28
C PHE A 6 -2.07 -1.20 40.50
N THR A 7 -0.90 -0.87 41.06
CA THR A 7 0.11 -0.05 40.35
C THR A 7 0.67 -0.77 39.12
N CYS A 8 0.98 -2.07 39.21
CA CYS A 8 1.41 -2.84 38.04
C CYS A 8 0.32 -2.93 36.98
N MET A 9 -0.95 -3.02 37.37
CA MET A 9 -2.07 -3.09 36.42
C MET A 9 -2.24 -1.77 35.65
N ILE A 10 -2.15 -0.64 36.35
CA ILE A 10 -2.21 0.70 35.73
C ILE A 10 -1.03 0.92 34.78
N LEU A 11 0.19 0.56 35.21
CA LEU A 11 1.39 0.71 34.39
C LEU A 11 1.30 -0.15 33.12
N ALA A 12 0.83 -1.39 33.23
CA ALA A 12 0.63 -2.27 32.08
C ALA A 12 -0.38 -1.69 31.09
N THR A 13 -1.51 -1.15 31.57
CA THR A 13 -2.51 -0.51 30.70
C THR A 13 -1.98 0.74 29.99
N CYS A 14 -1.16 1.56 30.66
CA CYS A 14 -0.54 2.73 30.02
C CYS A 14 0.44 2.32 28.91
N VAL A 15 1.23 1.27 29.11
CA VAL A 15 2.18 0.77 28.09
C VAL A 15 1.44 0.25 26.85
N LEU A 16 0.31 -0.45 27.05
CA LEU A 16 -0.53 -0.95 25.95
C LEU A 16 -1.17 0.17 25.12
N SER A 17 -1.62 1.27 25.74
CA SER A 17 -2.20 2.41 25.01
C SER A 17 -1.17 3.20 24.19
N VAL A 18 0.10 3.25 24.59
CA VAL A 18 1.15 3.96 23.84
C VAL A 18 1.69 3.11 22.67
N ALA A 19 1.51 1.79 22.73
CA ALA A 19 1.98 0.86 21.70
C ALA A 19 1.07 0.78 20.45
N GLN A 20 0.02 1.60 20.36
CA GLN A 20 -0.85 1.67 19.18
C GLN A 20 -0.18 2.51 18.07
N THR A 21 0.96 2.03 17.55
CA THR A 21 1.40 2.47 16.22
C THR A 21 0.34 2.03 15.21
N GLU A 22 -0.24 2.99 14.51
CA GLU A 22 -1.16 2.76 13.39
C GLU A 22 -0.46 1.88 12.33
N LEU A 23 -0.74 0.57 12.33
CA LEU A 23 -0.47 -0.26 11.16
C LEU A 23 -1.55 0.08 10.13
N SER A 24 -1.27 1.07 9.27
CA SER A 24 -2.04 1.22 8.05
C SER A 24 -1.69 0.04 7.14
N ALA A 25 -2.66 -0.86 6.93
CA ALA A 25 -2.58 -1.81 5.84
C ALA A 25 -2.60 -1.04 4.50
N GLN A 26 -1.91 -1.56 3.48
CA GLN A 26 -2.02 -0.98 2.14
C GLN A 26 -3.48 -1.05 1.67
N ASP A 27 -3.96 0.08 1.14
CA ASP A 27 -5.25 0.16 0.48
C ASP A 27 -5.22 -0.72 -0.78
N SER A 28 -5.93 -1.85 -0.72
CA SER A 28 -6.01 -2.87 -1.78
C SER A 28 -7.37 -2.84 -2.49
N THR A 29 -8.22 -1.85 -2.19
CA THR A 29 -9.56 -1.72 -2.80
C THR A 29 -9.69 -0.45 -3.62
N ASN A 30 -8.77 0.50 -3.46
CA ASN A 30 -8.65 1.69 -4.28
C ASN A 30 -7.46 1.57 -5.25
N TYR A 31 -7.76 1.31 -6.52
CA TYR A 31 -6.78 1.30 -7.62
C TYR A 31 -6.90 2.61 -8.40
N PRO A 32 -6.22 3.70 -7.98
CA PRO A 32 -6.26 4.93 -8.74
C PRO A 32 -5.65 4.69 -10.12
N THR A 33 -6.09 5.47 -11.09
CA THR A 33 -5.54 5.42 -12.45
C THR A 33 -4.45 6.47 -12.62
N LEU A 34 -3.48 6.19 -13.49
CA LEU A 34 -2.33 7.06 -13.75
C LEU A 34 -2.22 7.38 -15.25
N GLY A 35 -1.90 8.63 -15.58
CA GLY A 35 -1.48 9.02 -16.92
C GLY A 35 -2.48 8.67 -18.03
N GLU A 36 -1.95 8.42 -19.23
CA GLU A 36 -2.74 8.07 -20.42
C GLU A 36 -1.96 7.12 -21.34
N VAL A 37 -2.68 6.40 -22.20
CA VAL A 37 -2.10 5.56 -23.24
C VAL A 37 -1.92 6.40 -24.52
N VAL A 38 -0.69 6.81 -24.80
CA VAL A 38 -0.36 7.51 -26.06
C VAL A 38 -0.21 6.48 -27.17
N ARG A 39 -1.13 6.51 -28.15
CA ARG A 39 -1.14 5.58 -29.28
C ARG A 39 -0.42 6.19 -30.48
N ILE A 40 0.77 5.67 -30.79
CA ILE A 40 1.60 6.13 -31.93
C ILE A 40 1.37 5.25 -33.16
N ASP A 41 1.22 3.94 -32.95
CA ASP A 41 1.00 2.94 -34.01
C ASP A 41 -0.42 2.34 -33.91
N PRO A 42 -1.20 2.30 -35.01
CA PRO A 42 -2.55 1.73 -35.01
C PRO A 42 -2.62 0.25 -34.62
N GLY A 43 -1.54 -0.52 -34.77
CA GLY A 43 -1.46 -1.92 -34.38
C GLY A 43 -1.69 -2.16 -32.88
N LEU A 44 -1.48 -1.14 -32.04
CA LEU A 44 -1.75 -1.23 -30.60
C LEU A 44 -3.24 -1.48 -30.29
N ASP A 45 -4.15 -1.05 -31.17
CA ASP A 45 -5.59 -1.28 -31.02
C ASP A 45 -5.98 -2.77 -31.13
N ALA A 46 -5.11 -3.60 -31.70
CA ALA A 46 -5.32 -5.04 -31.73
C ALA A 46 -4.85 -5.75 -30.44
N LEU A 47 -4.07 -5.07 -29.61
CA LEU A 47 -3.45 -5.65 -28.41
C LEU A 47 -4.21 -5.32 -27.13
N ILE A 48 -4.72 -4.10 -27.01
CA ILE A 48 -5.41 -3.61 -25.82
C ILE A 48 -6.68 -2.82 -26.20
N ASP A 49 -7.67 -2.87 -25.32
CA ASP A 49 -8.90 -2.08 -25.45
C ASP A 49 -8.59 -0.59 -25.62
N LYS A 50 -9.42 0.13 -26.39
CA LYS A 50 -9.29 1.57 -26.61
C LYS A 50 -9.45 2.35 -25.31
N ASP A 51 -10.31 1.86 -24.42
CA ASP A 51 -10.63 2.48 -23.13
C ASP A 51 -9.79 1.93 -21.97
N ALA A 52 -8.74 1.15 -22.27
CA ALA A 52 -7.84 0.60 -21.25
C ALA A 52 -7.19 1.71 -20.41
N ARG A 53 -7.21 1.52 -19.09
CA ARG A 53 -6.64 2.46 -18.10
C ARG A 53 -5.42 1.86 -17.44
N ILE A 54 -4.46 2.71 -17.08
CA ILE A 54 -3.28 2.31 -16.30
C ILE A 54 -3.67 2.37 -14.82
N GLU A 55 -3.71 1.23 -14.15
CA GLU A 55 -4.11 1.11 -12.74
C GLU A 55 -2.89 0.98 -11.83
N VAL A 56 -2.91 1.67 -10.69
CA VAL A 56 -1.88 1.55 -9.66
C VAL A 56 -2.20 0.33 -8.79
N LEU A 57 -1.43 -0.74 -8.94
CA LEU A 57 -1.64 -2.01 -8.21
C LEU A 57 -1.18 -1.98 -6.75
N SER A 58 -0.19 -1.15 -6.43
CA SER A 58 0.35 -0.99 -5.07
C SER A 58 1.17 0.31 -4.95
N SER A 59 1.38 0.81 -3.74
CA SER A 59 2.08 2.08 -3.45
C SER A 59 2.86 2.05 -2.13
N GLY A 60 3.70 3.05 -1.86
CA GLY A 60 4.43 3.15 -0.58
C GLY A 60 5.76 2.38 -0.53
N PHE A 61 6.36 2.09 -1.68
CA PHE A 61 7.70 1.55 -1.77
C PHE A 61 8.73 2.69 -1.82
N ASP A 62 9.74 2.65 -0.96
CA ASP A 62 10.91 3.56 -1.05
C ASP A 62 11.76 3.21 -2.28
N TRP A 63 11.80 1.93 -2.64
CA TRP A 63 12.48 1.42 -3.83
C TRP A 63 11.69 0.24 -4.40
N SER A 64 11.41 0.32 -5.70
CA SER A 64 10.92 -0.78 -6.52
C SER A 64 11.96 -1.03 -7.61
N GLU A 65 12.54 -2.23 -7.64
CA GLU A 65 13.36 -2.64 -8.77
C GLU A 65 12.48 -2.65 -10.02
N GLY A 66 12.97 -2.03 -11.10
CA GLY A 66 12.30 -2.15 -12.39
C GLY A 66 12.38 -3.58 -12.93
N PRO A 67 11.52 -3.97 -13.88
CA PRO A 67 11.64 -5.27 -14.53
C PRO A 67 13.04 -5.40 -15.18
N VAL A 68 13.77 -6.47 -14.82
CA VAL A 68 15.01 -6.84 -15.51
C VAL A 68 14.64 -7.54 -16.82
N TRP A 69 14.93 -6.88 -17.94
CA TRP A 69 14.79 -7.48 -19.26
C TRP A 69 16.05 -8.27 -19.56
N MET A 70 15.95 -9.60 -19.47
CA MET A 70 16.98 -10.52 -19.98
C MET A 70 16.76 -10.68 -21.48
N GLY A 71 17.75 -10.30 -22.28
CA GLY A 71 17.74 -10.44 -23.75
C GLY A 71 18.09 -11.84 -24.23
#